data_AF-A0A660ZGQ9-F1
#
_entry.id   AF-A0A660ZGQ9-F1
#
_cell.length_a   1.000
_cell.length_b   1.000
_cell.length_c   1.000
_cell.angle_alpha   90.00
_cell.angle_beta   90.00
_cell.angle_gamma   90.00
#
_symmetry.space_group_name_H-M   'P 1'
#
loop_
_entity.id
_entity.type
_entity.pdbx_description
1 polymer ?
#
loop_
_entity_poly.entity_id
_entity_poly.type
_entity_poly.pdbx_seq_one_letter_code
_entity_poly.pdbx_strand_id
1 'polypeptide(L)'
;MTYGLQGAMAGKTGTTNEYRDTWFIGFSPTLLAGVWVGFDSLRTITEGAVGARFALPIWATFMREAGAVDTLTDFPIPEGVAWAEVCSQTGMLATPYCPVTRMEIFKVDNIPTVSCTLHTGSEWRKEWKQFKKLEEGYLRGVR
;
A
#
# COMPACT_ATOMS: atom_id res chain seq x y z
N MET A 1 6.32 11.45 16.32
CA MET A 1 7.54 10.96 17.00
C MET A 1 8.31 10.13 15.99
N THR A 2 9.58 10.46 15.73
CA THR A 2 10.48 9.69 14.86
C THR A 2 11.57 9.07 15.74
N TYR A 3 11.96 7.83 15.47
CA TYR A 3 12.90 7.08 16.34
C TYR A 3 14.39 7.30 15.97
N GLY A 4 14.68 8.19 15.03
CA GLY A 4 16.04 8.45 14.55
C GLY A 4 16.64 7.33 13.71
N LEU A 5 15.85 6.32 13.33
CA LEU A 5 16.24 5.29 12.38
C LEU A 5 16.27 5.90 10.97
N GLN A 6 17.37 5.68 10.26
CA GLN A 6 17.60 6.15 8.88
C GLN A 6 17.99 4.95 8.02
N GLY A 7 17.64 4.97 6.74
CA GLY A 7 17.90 3.87 5.81
C GLY A 7 16.73 2.90 5.62
N ALA A 8 16.96 1.84 4.86
CA ALA A 8 15.94 0.87 4.48
C ALA A 8 15.56 -0.03 5.65
N MET A 9 14.29 0.03 6.07
CA MET A 9 13.75 -0.82 7.11
C MET A 9 12.30 -1.16 6.80
N ALA A 10 11.92 -2.39 7.11
CA ALA A 10 10.54 -2.86 7.01
C ALA A 10 10.15 -3.55 8.30
N GLY A 11 8.85 -3.55 8.61
CA GLY A 11 8.37 -4.24 9.80
C GLY A 11 6.86 -4.26 9.89
N LYS A 12 6.38 -5.05 10.84
CA LYS A 12 4.96 -5.26 11.07
C LYS A 12 4.66 -5.32 12.56
N THR A 13 3.61 -4.60 12.93
CA THR A 13 3.00 -4.66 14.26
C THR A 13 2.14 -5.91 14.41
N GLY A 14 2.17 -6.49 15.61
CA GLY A 14 1.21 -7.50 16.06
C GLY A 14 0.63 -7.11 17.42
N THR A 15 -0.64 -7.41 17.62
CA THR A 15 -1.33 -7.24 18.91
C THR A 15 -2.30 -8.41 19.04
N THR A 16 -2.24 -9.15 20.15
CA THR A 16 -3.19 -10.22 20.41
C THR A 16 -4.48 -9.68 21.02
N ASN A 17 -5.52 -10.52 21.08
CA ASN A 17 -6.80 -10.17 21.67
C ASN A 17 -6.63 -9.69 23.12
N GLU A 18 -7.55 -8.82 23.56
CA GLU A 18 -7.58 -8.27 24.92
C GLU A 18 -6.27 -7.60 25.37
N TYR A 19 -5.43 -7.15 24.42
CA TYR A 19 -4.18 -6.45 24.68
C TYR A 19 -3.21 -7.22 25.61
N ARG A 20 -3.19 -8.56 25.48
CA ARG A 20 -2.35 -9.44 26.30
C ARG A 20 -0.90 -9.48 25.83
N ASP A 21 -0.69 -9.38 24.52
CA ASP A 21 0.63 -9.38 23.90
C ASP A 21 0.72 -8.29 22.86
N THR A 22 1.91 -7.70 22.78
CA THR A 22 2.27 -6.81 21.69
C THR A 22 3.57 -7.27 21.06
N TRP A 23 3.62 -7.20 19.73
CA TRP A 23 4.75 -7.64 18.93
C TRP A 23 5.16 -6.54 17.96
N PHE A 24 6.45 -6.51 17.68
CA PHE A 24 6.98 -5.86 16.50
C PHE A 24 8.10 -6.73 15.93
N ILE A 25 7.94 -7.15 14.67
CA ILE A 25 8.97 -7.86 13.92
C ILE A 25 9.37 -6.96 12.77
N GLY A 26 10.66 -6.70 12.64
CA GLY A 26 11.19 -5.85 11.59
C GLY A 26 12.62 -6.22 11.23
N PHE A 27 13.08 -5.68 10.12
CA PHE A 27 14.40 -5.97 9.58
C PHE A 27 14.95 -4.80 8.75
N SER A 28 16.27 -4.70 8.72
CA SER A 28 17.07 -4.02 7.71
C SER A 28 17.60 -5.06 6.70
N PRO A 29 18.33 -4.65 5.64
CA PRO A 29 19.00 -5.61 4.75
C PRO A 29 19.95 -6.59 5.44
N THR A 30 20.46 -6.25 6.64
CA THR A 30 21.53 -7.00 7.33
C THR A 30 21.13 -7.53 8.70
N LEU A 31 20.05 -7.03 9.31
CA LEU A 31 19.64 -7.42 10.65
C LEU A 31 18.12 -7.59 10.75
N LEU A 32 17.67 -8.73 11.25
CA LEU A 32 16.30 -8.99 11.65
C LEU A 32 16.20 -9.00 13.17
N ALA A 33 15.17 -8.35 13.71
CA ALA A 33 14.87 -8.39 15.13
C ALA A 33 13.36 -8.49 15.38
N GLY A 34 13.00 -9.21 16.45
CA GLY A 34 11.63 -9.32 16.95
C GLY A 34 11.59 -8.90 18.41
N VAL A 35 10.57 -8.12 18.77
CA VAL A 35 10.29 -7.73 20.15
C VAL A 35 8.88 -8.17 20.51
N TRP A 36 8.78 -8.84 21.65
CA TRP A 36 7.52 -9.13 22.33
C TRP A 36 7.49 -8.41 23.67
N VAL A 37 6.31 -7.91 24.01
CA VAL A 37 6.00 -7.38 25.34
C VAL A 37 4.69 -7.99 25.80
N GLY A 38 4.74 -8.62 26.97
CA GLY A 38 3.60 -9.26 27.63
C GLY A 38 3.98 -9.69 29.04
N PHE A 39 3.08 -10.40 29.70
CA PHE A 39 3.32 -11.00 31.01
C PHE A 39 3.47 -12.52 30.86
N ASP A 40 4.24 -13.15 31.75
CA ASP A 40 4.37 -14.61 31.79
C ASP A 40 3.02 -15.30 32.07
N SER A 41 2.13 -14.63 32.80
CA SER A 41 0.73 -15.04 32.98
C SER A 41 -0.17 -14.40 31.91
N LEU A 42 -1.19 -15.13 31.45
CA LEU A 42 -2.18 -14.64 30.48
C LEU A 42 -3.08 -13.54 31.05
N ARG A 43 -2.59 -12.30 31.08
CA ARG A 43 -3.33 -11.13 31.57
C ARG A 43 -3.15 -9.94 30.63
N THR A 44 -4.16 -9.09 30.58
CA THR A 44 -4.11 -7.82 29.84
C THR A 44 -2.97 -6.94 30.35
N ILE A 45 -2.19 -6.37 29.43
CA ILE A 45 -1.14 -5.41 29.73
C ILE A 45 -1.78 -4.12 30.26
N THR A 46 -2.53 -3.49 29.38
CA THR A 46 -3.42 -2.36 29.65
C THR A 46 -4.30 -2.14 28.41
N GLU A 47 -5.42 -1.44 28.57
CA GLU A 47 -6.25 -1.08 27.43
C GLU A 47 -5.44 -0.22 26.42
N GLY A 48 -5.52 -0.58 25.14
CA GLY A 48 -4.77 0.10 24.09
C GLY A 48 -3.28 -0.28 24.02
N ALA A 49 -2.86 -1.36 24.70
CA ALA A 49 -1.53 -1.92 24.49
C ALA A 49 -1.42 -2.56 23.10
N VAL A 50 -0.87 -1.80 22.14
CA VAL A 50 -0.67 -2.21 20.75
C VAL A 50 0.82 -2.23 20.39
N GLY A 51 1.19 -3.08 19.43
CA GLY A 51 2.58 -3.23 18.95
C GLY A 51 3.29 -1.91 18.64
N ALA A 52 2.58 -0.95 18.03
CA ALA A 52 3.15 0.35 17.69
C ALA A 52 3.56 1.21 18.90
N ARG A 53 2.96 0.98 20.08
CA ARG A 53 3.20 1.77 21.29
C ARG A 53 4.14 1.10 22.28
N PHE A 54 4.15 -0.24 22.33
CA PHE A 54 4.89 -0.99 23.35
C PHE A 54 6.11 -1.72 22.77
N ALA A 55 5.94 -2.50 21.70
CA ALA A 55 7.03 -3.28 21.12
C ALA A 55 7.91 -2.47 20.16
N LEU A 56 7.32 -1.64 19.29
CA LEU A 56 8.05 -0.85 18.29
C LEU A 56 9.12 0.08 18.88
N PRO A 57 8.88 0.84 19.98
CA PRO A 57 9.91 1.72 20.53
C PRO A 57 11.15 0.97 21.05
N ILE A 58 10.94 -0.21 21.63
CA ILE A 58 12.03 -1.08 22.10
C ILE A 58 12.82 -1.61 20.90
N TRP A 59 12.12 -2.12 19.89
CA TRP A 59 12.74 -2.58 18.65
C TRP A 59 13.56 -1.47 17.98
N ALA A 60 13.00 -0.26 17.89
CA ALA A 60 13.68 0.86 17.25
C ALA A 60 14.92 1.31 18.02
N THR A 61 14.87 1.29 19.36
CA THR A 61 16.03 1.57 20.19
C THR A 61 17.10 0.51 19.96
N PHE A 62 16.74 -0.77 20.01
CA PHE A 62 17.67 -1.88 19.76
C PHE A 62 18.35 -1.78 18.39
N MET A 63 17.59 -1.59 17.32
CA MET A 63 18.15 -1.52 15.96
C MET A 63 19.12 -0.35 15.78
N ARG A 64 18.87 0.77 16.46
CA ARG A 64 19.79 1.91 16.46
C ARG A 64 21.10 1.58 17.17
N GLU A 65 21.03 1.02 18.37
CA GLU A 65 22.23 0.67 19.14
C GLU A 65 23.00 -0.51 18.53
N ALA A 66 22.30 -1.43 17.86
CA ALA A 66 22.90 -2.56 17.14
C ALA A 66 23.59 -2.15 15.82
N GLY A 67 23.53 -0.87 15.43
CA GLY A 67 24.17 -0.37 14.21
C GLY A 67 23.48 -0.80 12.92
N ALA A 68 22.19 -1.15 12.96
CA ALA A 68 21.42 -1.50 11.75
C ALA A 68 20.98 -0.28 10.93
N VAL A 69 21.37 0.92 11.35
CA VAL A 69 21.18 2.17 10.60
C VAL A 69 22.24 2.23 9.51
N ASP A 70 21.84 1.87 8.29
CA ASP A 70 22.65 1.98 7.09
C ASP A 70 21.83 2.69 6.01
N THR A 71 22.32 3.86 5.57
CA THR A 71 21.67 4.67 4.54
C THR A 71 22.17 4.35 3.13
N LEU A 72 23.21 3.53 3.00
CA LEU A 72 23.82 3.18 1.71
C LEU A 72 23.25 1.89 1.15
N THR A 73 22.72 1.00 2.00
CA THR A 73 22.17 -0.29 1.59
C THR A 73 20.64 -0.27 1.57
N ASP A 74 20.05 -0.59 0.42
CA ASP A 74 18.60 -0.80 0.25
C ASP A 74 18.28 -2.29 0.06
N PHE A 75 17.00 -2.64 0.10
CA PHE A 75 16.54 -3.98 -0.24
C PHE A 75 16.76 -4.26 -1.74
N PRO A 76 17.43 -5.37 -2.11
CA PRO A 76 17.63 -5.69 -3.50
C PRO A 76 16.28 -5.98 -4.17
N ILE A 77 16.04 -5.33 -5.32
CA ILE A 77 14.87 -5.63 -6.16
C ILE A 77 15.15 -6.98 -6.84
N PRO A 78 14.33 -8.02 -6.59
CA PRO A 78 14.55 -9.32 -7.20
C PRO A 78 14.22 -9.30 -8.70
N GLU A 79 14.76 -10.26 -9.45
CA GLU A 79 14.32 -10.50 -10.83
C GLU A 79 12.85 -10.96 -10.88
N GLY A 80 12.20 -10.78 -12.03
CA GLY A 80 10.83 -11.25 -12.26
C GLY A 80 9.74 -10.37 -11.62
N VAL A 81 10.08 -9.14 -11.23
CA VAL A 81 9.10 -8.11 -10.86
C VAL A 81 9.09 -6.98 -11.89
N ALA A 82 7.93 -6.35 -12.05
CA ALA A 82 7.74 -5.21 -12.93
C ALA A 82 6.78 -4.20 -12.31
N TRP A 83 6.96 -2.95 -12.71
CA TRP A 83 6.10 -1.85 -12.32
C TRP A 83 4.96 -1.70 -13.33
N ALA A 84 3.74 -1.51 -12.85
CA ALA A 84 2.60 -1.18 -13.68
C ALA A 84 1.79 -0.04 -13.07
N GLU A 85 1.30 0.86 -13.91
CA GLU A 85 0.39 1.91 -13.49
C GLU A 85 -1.03 1.34 -13.45
N VAL A 86 -1.63 1.35 -12.25
CA VAL A 86 -2.97 0.81 -12.02
C VAL A 86 -3.94 1.89 -11.55
N CYS A 87 -5.22 1.69 -11.83
CA CYS A 87 -6.27 2.52 -11.28
C CYS A 87 -6.36 2.29 -9.76
N SER A 88 -6.28 3.35 -8.96
CA SER A 88 -6.28 3.24 -7.50
C SER A 88 -7.59 2.66 -6.92
N GLN A 89 -8.68 2.69 -7.69
CA GLN A 89 -9.97 2.13 -7.29
C GLN A 89 -10.15 0.66 -7.68
N THR A 90 -9.75 0.28 -8.90
CA THR A 90 -10.05 -1.06 -9.43
C THR A 90 -8.86 -2.01 -9.38
N GLY A 91 -7.63 -1.52 -9.24
CA GLY A 91 -6.41 -2.31 -9.32
C GLY A 91 -6.09 -2.84 -10.73
N MET A 92 -6.91 -2.50 -11.73
CA MET A 92 -6.70 -2.83 -13.15
C MET A 92 -5.72 -1.85 -13.80
N LEU A 93 -5.22 -2.17 -14.99
CA LEU A 93 -4.35 -1.25 -15.74
C LEU A 93 -5.04 0.10 -15.90
N ALA A 94 -4.33 1.17 -15.55
CA ALA A 94 -4.87 2.51 -15.64
C ALA A 94 -5.24 2.85 -17.10
N THR A 95 -6.24 3.71 -17.23
CA THR A 95 -6.61 4.36 -18.50
C THR A 95 -6.41 5.87 -18.32
N PRO A 96 -6.35 6.65 -19.41
CA PRO A 96 -6.29 8.11 -19.33
C PRO A 96 -7.48 8.77 -18.62
N TYR A 97 -8.54 8.02 -18.34
CA TYR A 97 -9.75 8.50 -17.67
C TYR A 97 -9.76 8.20 -16.17
N CYS A 98 -8.77 7.46 -15.66
CA CYS A 98 -8.66 7.18 -14.23
C CYS A 98 -8.33 8.47 -13.49
N PRO A 99 -9.16 8.91 -12.52
CA PRO A 99 -8.93 10.17 -11.81
C PRO A 99 -7.72 10.10 -10.88
N VAL A 100 -7.42 8.91 -10.37
CA VAL A 100 -6.26 8.63 -9.54
C VAL A 100 -5.67 7.29 -9.97
N THR A 101 -4.39 7.32 -10.31
CA THR A 101 -3.58 6.15 -10.61
C THR A 101 -2.50 5.98 -9.54
N ARG A 102 -1.93 4.78 -9.48
CA ARG A 102 -0.75 4.50 -8.65
C ARG A 102 0.16 3.50 -9.35
N MET A 103 1.46 3.70 -9.18
CA MET A 103 2.47 2.75 -9.59
C MET A 103 2.55 1.64 -8.55
N GLU A 104 2.45 0.39 -9.00
CA GLU A 104 2.52 -0.80 -8.14
C GLU A 104 3.52 -1.81 -8.71
N ILE A 105 4.09 -2.63 -7.81
CA ILE A 105 5.01 -3.71 -8.16
C ILE A 105 4.23 -5.02 -8.26
N PHE A 106 4.44 -5.76 -9.35
CA PHE A 106 3.87 -7.08 -9.56
C PHE A 106 4.96 -8.09 -9.88
N LYS A 107 4.69 -9.37 -9.61
CA LYS A 107 5.37 -10.43 -10.36
C LYS A 107 4.98 -10.31 -11.82
N VAL A 108 5.91 -10.52 -12.75
CA VAL A 108 5.68 -10.34 -14.19
C VAL A 108 4.43 -11.09 -14.68
N ASP A 109 4.22 -12.33 -14.20
CA ASP A 109 3.08 -13.16 -14.60
C ASP A 109 1.73 -12.73 -13.97
N ASN A 110 1.77 -11.82 -12.99
CA ASN A 110 0.59 -11.32 -12.27
C ASN A 110 0.30 -9.85 -12.59
N ILE A 111 0.96 -9.25 -13.58
CA ILE A 111 0.62 -7.91 -14.05
C ILE A 111 -0.84 -7.94 -14.55
N PRO A 112 -1.71 -7.03 -14.10
CA PRO A 112 -3.06 -6.93 -14.63
C PRO A 112 -3.02 -6.79 -16.16
N THR A 113 -3.82 -7.58 -16.88
CA THR A 113 -3.88 -7.53 -18.36
C THR A 113 -5.10 -6.79 -18.88
N VAL A 114 -6.06 -6.51 -18.00
CA VAL A 114 -7.32 -5.83 -18.32
C VAL A 114 -7.20 -4.35 -17.96
N SER A 115 -7.55 -3.49 -18.91
CA SER A 115 -7.68 -2.05 -18.67
C SER A 115 -8.88 -1.74 -17.77
N CYS A 116 -8.75 -0.71 -16.95
CA CYS A 116 -9.79 -0.25 -16.03
C CYS A 116 -11.15 -0.12 -16.73
N THR A 117 -12.11 -0.92 -16.27
CA THR A 117 -13.46 -0.98 -16.83
C THR A 117 -14.39 0.08 -16.25
N LEU A 118 -14.02 0.67 -15.11
CA LEU A 118 -14.79 1.74 -14.46
C LEU A 118 -14.57 3.09 -15.16
N HIS A 119 -13.33 3.40 -15.53
CA HIS A 119 -12.96 4.68 -16.12
C HIS A 119 -12.63 4.51 -17.62
N THR A 120 -13.65 4.36 -18.45
CA THR A 120 -13.46 3.94 -19.87
C THR A 120 -13.61 5.06 -20.89
N GLY A 121 -13.77 6.31 -20.45
CA GLY A 121 -14.08 7.44 -21.33
C GLY A 121 -15.27 7.13 -22.24
N SER A 122 -16.17 6.25 -21.82
CA SER A 122 -17.34 5.87 -22.61
C SER A 122 -18.52 6.79 -22.33
N GLU A 123 -18.46 7.57 -21.24
CA GLU A 123 -19.48 8.58 -20.89
C GLU A 123 -19.58 9.66 -21.98
N TRP A 124 -18.47 10.25 -22.42
CA TRP A 124 -18.49 11.24 -23.52
C TRP A 124 -19.03 10.66 -24.84
N ARG A 125 -18.80 9.36 -25.11
CA ARG A 125 -19.35 8.70 -26.30
C ARG A 125 -20.87 8.53 -26.23
N LYS A 126 -21.44 8.36 -25.04
CA LYS A 126 -22.90 8.33 -24.84
C LYS A 126 -23.48 9.73 -25.04
N GLU A 127 -22.85 10.75 -24.47
CA GLU A 127 -23.24 12.15 -24.62
C GLU A 127 -23.15 12.63 -26.08
N TRP A 128 -22.09 12.26 -26.81
CA TRP A 128 -21.94 12.60 -28.23
C TRP A 128 -22.97 11.91 -29.13
N LYS A 129 -23.30 10.64 -28.83
CA LYS A 129 -24.39 9.94 -29.53
C LYS A 129 -25.74 10.60 -29.27
N GLN A 130 -25.97 11.07 -28.05
CA GLN A 130 -27.18 11.81 -27.69
C GLN A 130 -27.23 13.17 -28.39
N PHE A 131 -26.11 13.91 -28.43
CA PHE A 131 -25.98 15.17 -29.16
C PHE A 131 -26.26 14.99 -30.67
N LYS A 132 -25.62 14.04 -31.34
CA LYS A 132 -25.88 13.73 -32.77
C LYS A 132 -27.34 13.38 -33.04
N LYS A 133 -27.99 12.65 -32.13
CA LYS A 133 -29.40 12.28 -32.26
C LYS A 133 -30.33 13.50 -32.14
N LEU A 134 -29.97 14.47 -31.29
CA LEU A 134 -30.69 15.74 -31.15
C LEU A 134 -30.46 16.66 -32.36
N GLU A 135 -29.23 16.72 -32.88
CA GLU A 135 -28.87 17.48 -34.09
C GLU A 135 -29.58 16.96 -35.33
N GLU A 136 -29.59 15.63 -35.56
CA GLU A 136 -30.34 15.01 -36.65
C GLU A 136 -31.86 15.20 -36.50
N GLY A 137 -32.38 15.21 -35.28
CA GLY A 137 -33.79 15.49 -34.98
C GLY A 137 -34.16 16.94 -35.30
N TYR A 138 -33.30 17.90 -34.92
CA TYR A 138 -33.46 19.31 -35.23
C TYR A 138 -33.43 19.55 -36.75
N LEU A 139 -32.47 18.98 -37.47
CA LEU A 139 -32.35 19.13 -38.92
C LEU A 139 -33.49 18.50 -39.73
N ARG A 140 -34.22 17.51 -39.17
CA ARG A 140 -35.43 16.94 -39.78
C ARG A 140 -36.69 17.76 -39.53
N GLY A 141 -36.73 18.57 -38.46
CA GLY A 141 -37.87 19.42 -38.10
C GLY A 141 -37.87 20.81 -38.75
N VAL A 142 -36.78 21.18 -39.45
CA VAL A 142 -36.61 22.48 -40.13
C VAL A 142 -36.80 22.35 -41.65
N ARG A 143 -37.70 21.47 -42.10
CA ARG A 143 -38.15 21.39 -43.50
C ARG A 143 -39.62 21.79 -43.62
#